data_AF-A0A920M1N8-F1
#
_entry.id   AF-A0A920M1N8-F1
#
_cell.length_a   1.000
_cell.length_b   1.000
_cell.length_c   1.000
_cell.angle_alpha   90.00
_cell.angle_beta   90.00
_cell.angle_gamma   90.00
#
_symmetry.space_group_name_H-M   'P 1'
#
loop_
_entity.id
_entity.type
_entity.pdbx_description
1 polymer ?
#
loop_
_entity_poly.entity_id
_entity_poly.type
_entity_poly.pdbx_seq_one_letter_code
_entity_poly.pdbx_strand_id
1 'polypeptide(L)'
;MIAFSEIKNKADYMNLEIKRFINFHKIEEFQFNPFFPINTITIQRGSLVAKEEGIFSQYTDITAKAMWEQQINLGDAQILIDTLNTAGIDGKMIVDKASDPKIKESLIKNTQMAVDNGAFGVPTFFLHDDVFFGKEALREIPDFL
;
A
#
# COMPACT_ATOMS: atom_id res chain seq x y z
N MET A 1 15.20 -0.62 4.27
CA MET A 1 14.64 0.74 4.42
C MET A 1 15.80 1.71 4.66
N ILE A 2 16.29 2.38 3.62
CA ILE A 2 17.56 3.16 3.66
C ILE A 2 17.38 4.52 4.37
N ALA A 3 16.20 5.12 4.31
CA ALA A 3 15.95 6.49 4.79
C ALA A 3 16.21 6.73 6.30
N PHE A 4 16.34 5.67 7.10
CA PHE A 4 16.58 5.77 8.55
C PHE A 4 17.58 4.75 9.09
N SER A 5 18.39 4.11 8.23
CA SER A 5 19.32 3.07 8.65
C SER A 5 20.36 3.56 9.66
N GLU A 6 20.60 4.86 9.72
CA GLU A 6 21.55 5.48 10.65
C GLU A 6 20.95 5.80 12.03
N ILE A 7 19.62 5.71 12.20
CA ILE A 7 18.97 5.98 13.48
C ILE A 7 18.84 4.66 14.25
N LYS A 8 19.88 4.35 15.05
CA LYS A 8 20.05 3.09 15.80
C LYS A 8 18.76 2.51 16.39
N ASN A 9 17.98 3.32 17.10
CA ASN A 9 16.81 2.83 17.85
C ASN A 9 15.49 2.87 17.06
N LYS A 10 15.47 3.45 15.84
CA LYS A 10 14.22 3.67 15.10
C LYS A 10 13.63 2.37 14.57
N ALA A 11 14.47 1.47 14.06
CA ALA A 11 14.04 0.16 13.57
C ALA A 11 13.42 -0.69 14.71
N ASP A 12 14.10 -0.72 15.87
CA ASP A 12 13.61 -1.45 17.04
C ASP A 12 12.27 -0.91 17.53
N TYR A 13 12.12 0.42 17.56
CA TYR A 13 10.85 1.05 17.91
C TYR A 13 9.73 0.71 16.93
N MET A 14 9.98 0.78 15.61
CA MET A 14 8.98 0.40 14.59
C MET A 14 8.54 -1.06 14.75
N ASN A 15 9.48 -1.98 15.02
CA ASN A 15 9.16 -3.38 15.27
C ASN A 15 8.33 -3.58 16.55
N LEU A 16 8.64 -2.84 17.62
CA LEU A 16 7.85 -2.85 18.85
C LEU A 16 6.43 -2.32 18.62
N GLU A 17 6.30 -1.25 17.85
CA GLU A 17 5.02 -0.64 17.51
C GLU A 17 4.14 -1.61 16.70
N ILE A 18 4.67 -2.21 15.64
CA ILE A 18 3.98 -3.25 14.84
C ILE A 18 3.48 -4.38 15.75
N LYS A 19 4.32 -4.90 16.66
CA LYS A 19 3.92 -5.95 17.61
C LYS A 19 2.77 -5.51 18.52
N ARG A 20 2.81 -4.28 19.03
CA ARG A 20 1.73 -3.74 19.86
C ARG A 20 0.43 -3.62 19.06
N PHE A 21 0.50 -3.14 17.83
CA PHE A 21 -0.66 -2.99 16.95
C PHE A 21 -1.31 -4.35 16.65
N ILE A 22 -0.50 -5.33 16.22
CA ILE A 22 -0.95 -6.71 15.95
C ILE A 22 -1.65 -7.31 17.17
N ASN A 23 -1.01 -7.23 18.34
CA ASN A 23 -1.57 -7.79 19.58
C ASN A 23 -2.87 -7.09 20.00
N PHE A 24 -2.93 -5.76 19.90
CA PHE A 24 -4.10 -4.99 20.29
C PHE A 24 -5.31 -5.28 19.39
N HIS A 25 -5.07 -5.40 18.08
CA HIS A 25 -6.12 -5.65 17.09
C HIS A 25 -6.37 -7.15 16.82
N LYS A 26 -5.64 -8.05 17.48
CA LYS A 26 -5.75 -9.51 17.30
C LYS A 26 -5.60 -9.94 15.84
N ILE A 27 -4.58 -9.39 15.18
CA ILE A 27 -4.28 -9.75 13.79
C ILE A 27 -3.47 -11.05 13.79
N GLU A 28 -4.10 -12.17 13.42
CA GLU A 28 -3.49 -13.50 13.55
C GLU A 28 -2.65 -13.91 12.34
N GLU A 29 -2.98 -13.39 11.15
CA GLU A 29 -2.38 -13.83 9.88
C GLU A 29 -1.17 -12.99 9.45
N PHE A 30 -0.82 -11.92 10.18
CA PHE A 30 0.27 -11.04 9.77
C PHE A 30 1.62 -11.76 9.77
N GLN A 31 2.31 -11.70 8.64
CA GLN A 31 3.67 -12.18 8.44
C GLN A 31 4.51 -11.09 7.78
N PHE A 32 5.61 -10.70 8.44
CA PHE A 32 6.51 -9.73 7.82
C PHE A 32 7.11 -10.33 6.54
N ASN A 33 6.97 -9.62 5.42
CA ASN A 33 7.41 -10.12 4.12
C ASN A 33 8.95 -10.02 3.99
N PRO A 34 9.68 -11.14 3.79
CA PRO A 34 11.14 -11.14 3.70
C PRO A 34 11.67 -10.47 2.43
N PHE A 35 10.83 -10.27 1.40
CA PHE A 35 11.18 -9.56 0.18
C PHE A 35 11.07 -8.04 0.33
N PHE A 36 10.47 -7.54 1.42
CA PHE A 36 10.24 -6.12 1.60
C PHE A 36 11.54 -5.35 1.89
N PRO A 37 11.78 -4.17 1.26
CA PRO A 37 10.89 -3.47 0.33
C PRO A 37 10.98 -4.02 -1.11
N ILE A 38 9.82 -4.17 -1.75
CA ILE A 38 9.70 -4.51 -3.18
C ILE A 38 9.42 -3.26 -4.03
N ASN A 39 9.60 -3.36 -5.35
CA ASN A 39 9.09 -2.35 -6.28
C ASN A 39 7.56 -2.46 -6.38
N THR A 40 6.84 -1.41 -5.97
CA THR A 40 5.38 -1.40 -5.92
C THR A 40 4.71 -0.63 -7.06
N ILE A 41 5.46 -0.11 -8.03
CA ILE A 41 4.92 0.74 -9.11
C ILE A 41 3.84 0.00 -9.92
N THR A 42 4.07 -1.25 -10.31
CA THR A 42 3.09 -2.04 -11.07
C THR A 42 1.83 -2.31 -10.24
N ILE A 43 1.97 -2.54 -8.94
CA ILE A 43 0.85 -2.77 -8.01
C ILE A 43 0.03 -1.47 -7.85
N GLN A 44 0.70 -0.33 -7.69
CA GLN A 44 0.05 0.98 -7.57
C GLN A 44 -0.69 1.37 -8.85
N ARG A 45 -0.12 1.07 -10.03
CA ARG A 45 -0.81 1.28 -11.32
C ARG A 45 -1.95 0.29 -11.50
N GLY A 46 -1.77 -0.96 -11.10
CA GLY A 46 -2.81 -1.99 -11.14
C GLY A 46 -4.02 -1.63 -10.28
N SER A 47 -3.83 -0.91 -9.16
CA SER A 47 -4.95 -0.42 -8.34
C SER A 47 -5.79 0.65 -9.05
N LEU A 48 -5.18 1.49 -9.90
CA LEU A 48 -5.92 2.44 -10.75
C LEU A 48 -6.75 1.70 -11.81
N VAL A 49 -6.17 0.68 -12.45
CA VAL A 49 -6.92 -0.18 -13.38
C VAL A 49 -8.07 -0.88 -12.66
N ALA A 50 -7.82 -1.47 -11.50
CA ALA A 50 -8.86 -2.12 -10.70
C ALA A 50 -9.99 -1.15 -10.30
N LYS A 51 -9.68 0.14 -10.12
CA LYS A 51 -10.68 1.18 -9.89
C LYS A 51 -11.53 1.46 -11.13
N GLU A 52 -10.93 1.52 -12.32
CA GLU A 52 -11.67 1.66 -13.59
C GLU A 52 -12.58 0.45 -13.87
N GLU A 53 -12.15 -0.75 -13.49
CA GLU A 53 -12.89 -2.00 -13.66
C GLU A 53 -13.91 -2.27 -12.54
N GLY A 54 -14.02 -1.39 -11.54
CA GLY A 54 -14.98 -1.55 -10.43
C GLY A 54 -14.63 -2.64 -9.41
N ILE A 55 -13.40 -3.15 -9.41
CA ILE A 55 -12.91 -4.24 -8.54
C ILE A 55 -11.83 -3.79 -7.55
N PHE A 56 -11.75 -2.49 -7.26
CA PHE A 56 -10.71 -1.90 -6.41
C PHE A 56 -10.57 -2.59 -5.05
N SER A 57 -11.67 -2.78 -4.33
CA SER A 57 -11.64 -3.43 -2.99
C SER A 57 -11.07 -4.84 -3.08
N GLN A 58 -11.56 -5.64 -4.02
CA GLN A 58 -11.10 -7.02 -4.21
C GLN A 58 -9.60 -7.06 -4.56
N TYR A 59 -9.15 -6.17 -5.46
CA TYR A 59 -7.73 -6.06 -5.82
C TYR A 59 -6.85 -5.68 -4.63
N THR A 60 -7.28 -4.69 -3.83
CA THR A 60 -6.56 -4.27 -2.63
C THR A 60 -6.49 -5.38 -1.59
N ASP A 61 -7.58 -6.09 -1.33
CA ASP A 61 -7.62 -7.20 -0.37
C ASP A 61 -6.66 -8.32 -0.80
N ILE A 62 -6.69 -8.72 -2.07
CA ILE A 62 -5.79 -9.76 -2.62
C ILE A 62 -4.34 -9.35 -2.50
N THR A 63 -4.00 -8.13 -2.92
CA THR A 63 -2.60 -7.68 -2.94
C THR A 63 -2.06 -7.40 -1.53
N ALA A 64 -2.90 -6.89 -0.61
CA ALA A 64 -2.54 -6.70 0.78
C ALA A 64 -2.30 -8.03 1.49
N LYS A 65 -3.21 -9.01 1.31
CA LYS A 65 -3.07 -10.36 1.85
C LYS A 65 -1.83 -11.08 1.31
N ALA A 66 -1.62 -11.05 0.00
CA ALA A 66 -0.44 -11.64 -0.62
C ALA A 66 0.86 -11.03 -0.07
N MET A 67 0.89 -9.71 0.14
CA MET A 67 2.05 -9.02 0.70
C MET A 67 2.27 -9.36 2.17
N TRP A 68 1.24 -9.24 3.03
CA TRP A 68 1.39 -9.14 4.48
C TRP A 68 0.93 -10.36 5.27
N GLU A 69 0.33 -11.36 4.62
CA GLU A 69 -0.04 -12.63 5.25
C GLU A 69 0.69 -13.81 4.60
N GLN A 70 0.92 -13.74 3.28
CA GLN A 70 1.45 -14.85 2.49
C GLN A 70 2.92 -14.70 2.07
N GLN A 71 3.54 -13.55 2.41
CA GLN A 71 4.96 -13.28 2.12
C GLN A 71 5.32 -13.38 0.63
N ILE A 72 4.40 -13.04 -0.28
CA ILE A 72 4.60 -13.14 -1.74
C ILE A 72 5.42 -11.96 -2.27
N ASN A 73 6.36 -12.22 -3.17
CA ASN A 73 7.12 -11.17 -3.86
C ASN A 73 6.34 -10.58 -5.05
N LEU A 74 5.38 -9.71 -4.77
CA LEU A 74 4.58 -9.03 -5.81
C LEU A 74 5.37 -8.00 -6.65
N GLY A 75 6.68 -7.84 -6.38
CA GLY A 75 7.55 -6.98 -7.19
C GLY A 75 7.87 -7.61 -8.56
N ASP A 76 7.67 -8.91 -8.67
CA ASP A 76 7.73 -9.65 -9.93
C ASP A 76 6.37 -9.62 -10.63
N ALA A 77 6.36 -9.21 -11.91
CA ALA A 77 5.14 -9.06 -12.67
C ALA A 77 4.41 -10.38 -12.94
N GLN A 78 5.15 -11.48 -13.13
CA GLN A 78 4.54 -12.79 -13.35
C GLN A 78 3.91 -13.31 -12.05
N ILE A 79 4.60 -13.14 -10.91
CA ILE A 79 4.03 -13.51 -9.60
C ILE A 79 2.77 -12.70 -9.30
N LEU A 80 2.73 -11.40 -9.63
CA LEU A 80 1.52 -10.59 -9.51
C LEU A 80 0.39 -11.12 -10.39
N ILE A 81 0.66 -11.46 -11.65
CA ILE A 81 -0.33 -12.06 -12.57
C ILE A 81 -0.90 -13.34 -11.98
N ASP A 82 -0.05 -14.27 -11.55
CA ASP A 82 -0.46 -15.58 -11.03
C ASP A 82 -1.25 -15.46 -9.72
N THR A 83 -0.88 -14.51 -8.86
CA THR A 83 -1.60 -14.19 -7.61
C THR A 83 -3.01 -13.71 -7.92
N LEU A 84 -3.16 -12.78 -8.86
CA LEU A 84 -4.47 -12.24 -9.26
C LEU A 84 -5.33 -13.31 -9.94
N ASN A 85 -4.75 -14.11 -10.83
CA ASN A 85 -5.44 -15.20 -11.53
C ASN A 85 -5.98 -16.24 -10.56
N THR A 86 -5.20 -16.61 -9.54
CA THR A 86 -5.62 -17.55 -8.49
C THR A 86 -6.83 -17.03 -7.71
N ALA A 87 -6.96 -15.71 -7.60
CA ALA A 87 -8.07 -15.04 -6.93
C ALA A 87 -9.23 -14.66 -7.87
N GLY A 88 -9.21 -15.13 -9.13
CA GLY A 88 -10.28 -14.93 -10.10
C GLY A 88 -10.28 -13.56 -10.80
N ILE A 89 -9.19 -12.79 -10.69
CA ILE A 89 -8.99 -11.55 -11.45
C ILE A 89 -8.07 -11.86 -12.63
N ASP A 90 -8.39 -11.34 -13.82
CA ASP A 90 -7.48 -11.42 -14.98
C ASP A 90 -6.22 -10.57 -14.71
N GLY A 91 -5.19 -11.22 -14.15
CA GLY A 91 -3.95 -10.57 -13.76
C GLY A 91 -3.18 -10.03 -14.95
N LYS A 92 -3.27 -10.71 -16.10
CA LYS A 92 -2.60 -10.26 -17.32
C LYS A 92 -3.21 -8.95 -17.82
N MET A 93 -4.54 -8.86 -17.85
CA MET A 93 -5.25 -7.64 -18.21
C MET A 93 -4.84 -6.48 -17.31
N ILE A 94 -4.78 -6.69 -15.99
CA ILE A 94 -4.35 -5.66 -15.04
C ILE A 94 -2.92 -5.19 -15.33
N VAL A 95 -1.97 -6.10 -15.48
CA VAL A 95 -0.55 -5.76 -15.70
C VAL A 95 -0.33 -5.10 -17.07
N ASP A 96 -1.02 -5.55 -18.11
CA ASP A 96 -0.97 -4.94 -19.44
C ASP A 96 -1.50 -3.49 -19.39
N LYS A 97 -2.68 -3.27 -18.81
CA LYS A 97 -3.28 -1.92 -18.66
C LYS A 97 -2.47 -1.03 -17.71
N ALA A 98 -1.83 -1.59 -16.69
CA ALA A 98 -0.94 -0.84 -15.80
C ALA A 98 0.26 -0.22 -16.55
N SER A 99 0.57 -0.70 -17.76
CA SER A 99 1.62 -0.15 -18.62
C SER A 99 1.12 0.96 -19.56
N ASP A 100 -0.19 1.19 -19.66
CA ASP A 100 -0.80 2.25 -20.47
C ASP A 100 -0.27 3.63 -20.04
N PRO A 101 0.18 4.49 -20.98
CA PRO A 101 0.59 5.86 -20.69
C PRO A 101 -0.39 6.65 -19.80
N LYS A 102 -1.71 6.49 -20.00
CA LYS A 102 -2.73 7.19 -19.21
C LYS A 102 -2.75 6.77 -17.75
N ILE A 103 -2.55 5.48 -17.47
CA ILE A 103 -2.46 4.97 -16.09
C ILE A 103 -1.16 5.45 -15.44
N LYS A 104 -0.06 5.47 -16.18
CA LYS A 104 1.22 6.00 -15.68
C LYS A 104 1.10 7.47 -15.30
N GLU A 105 0.51 8.28 -16.19
CA GLU A 105 0.27 9.70 -15.97
C GLU A 105 -0.69 9.93 -14.79
N SER A 106 -1.74 9.12 -14.67
CA SER A 106 -2.67 9.19 -13.54
C SER A 106 -1.98 8.93 -12.20
N LEU A 107 -1.09 7.94 -12.11
CA LEU A 107 -0.31 7.70 -10.90
C LEU A 107 0.60 8.90 -10.58
N ILE A 108 1.30 9.45 -11.58
CA ILE A 108 2.15 10.64 -11.39
C ILE A 108 1.32 11.82 -10.87
N LYS A 109 0.17 12.09 -11.48
CA LYS A 109 -0.73 13.17 -11.07
C LYS A 109 -1.25 12.98 -9.64
N ASN A 110 -1.64 11.75 -9.26
CA ASN A 110 -2.10 11.46 -7.91
C ASN A 110 -0.97 11.65 -6.89
N THR A 111 0.25 11.24 -7.21
CA THR A 111 1.42 11.46 -6.35
C THR A 111 1.73 12.95 -6.21
N GLN A 112 1.73 13.70 -7.30
CA GLN A 112 1.98 15.14 -7.26
C GLN A 112 0.90 15.87 -6.46
N MET A 113 -0.38 15.53 -6.67
CA MET A 113 -1.49 16.07 -5.89
C MET A 113 -1.31 15.80 -4.39
N ALA A 114 -0.92 14.59 -3.99
CA ALA A 114 -0.68 14.30 -2.57
C ALA A 114 0.45 15.18 -1.99
N VAL A 115 1.55 15.36 -2.74
CA VAL A 115 2.67 16.24 -2.34
C VAL A 115 2.23 17.71 -2.27
N ASP A 116 1.51 18.20 -3.26
CA ASP A 116 1.01 19.59 -3.32
C ASP A 116 0.07 19.91 -2.16
N ASN A 117 -0.67 18.91 -1.65
CA ASN A 117 -1.53 19.03 -0.48
C ASN A 117 -0.78 18.80 0.85
N GLY A 118 0.54 18.55 0.82
CA GLY A 118 1.39 18.47 2.02
C GLY A 118 1.71 17.06 2.51
N ALA A 119 1.37 16.00 1.78
CA ALA A 119 1.78 14.65 2.15
C ALA A 119 3.30 14.46 2.01
N PHE A 120 3.93 13.91 3.05
CA PHE A 120 5.35 13.57 3.09
C PHE A 120 5.61 12.09 3.44
N GLY A 121 4.56 11.30 3.63
CA GLY A 121 4.64 9.89 3.98
C GLY A 121 3.27 9.22 3.97
N VAL A 122 3.22 7.96 4.40
CA VAL A 122 1.98 7.19 4.46
C VAL A 122 1.80 6.48 5.82
N PRO A 123 0.54 6.31 6.29
CA PRO A 123 -0.66 6.95 5.75
C PRO A 123 -0.68 8.46 6.06
N THR A 124 -1.23 9.25 5.13
CA THR A 124 -1.60 10.66 5.33
C THR A 124 -3.08 10.79 4.99
N PHE A 125 -3.82 11.52 5.81
CA PHE A 125 -5.25 11.79 5.65
C PHE A 125 -5.45 13.31 5.52
N PHE A 126 -6.41 13.70 4.68
CA PHE A 126 -6.81 15.09 4.49
C PHE A 126 -8.25 15.25 4.96
N LEU A 127 -8.50 16.20 5.85
CA LEU A 127 -9.83 16.56 6.33
C LEU A 127 -9.97 18.08 6.24
N HIS A 128 -10.86 18.55 5.36
CA HIS A 128 -10.93 19.96 4.96
C HIS A 128 -9.55 20.48 4.49
N ASP A 129 -9.01 21.49 5.16
CA ASP A 129 -7.68 22.06 4.88
C ASP A 129 -6.58 21.47 5.78
N ASP A 130 -6.93 20.55 6.70
CA ASP A 130 -6.00 19.96 7.66
C ASP A 130 -5.39 18.65 7.18
N VAL A 131 -4.12 18.43 7.58
CA VAL A 131 -3.32 17.25 7.27
C VAL A 131 -3.06 16.44 8.53
N PHE A 132 -3.42 15.16 8.50
CA PHE A 132 -3.22 14.20 9.59
C PHE A 132 -2.27 13.09 9.13
N PHE A 133 -1.18 12.86 9.88
CA PHE A 133 -0.13 11.93 9.49
C PHE A 133 0.00 10.74 10.46
N GLY A 134 0.12 9.55 9.89
CA GLY A 134 0.27 8.30 10.63
C GLY A 134 -1.07 7.69 11.02
N LYS A 135 -1.05 6.38 11.28
CA LYS A 135 -2.27 5.65 11.69
C LYS A 135 -2.79 6.10 13.05
N GLU A 136 -1.93 6.66 13.88
CA GLU A 136 -2.25 7.22 15.20
C GLU A 136 -3.27 8.35 15.09
N ALA A 137 -3.22 9.13 14.00
CA ALA A 137 -4.12 10.24 13.76
C ALA A 137 -5.58 9.78 13.52
N LEU A 138 -5.82 8.50 13.18
CA LEU A 138 -7.18 7.96 13.06
C LEU A 138 -7.99 8.06 14.37
N ARG A 139 -7.32 8.19 15.52
CA ARG A 139 -8.00 8.35 16.82
C ARG A 139 -8.54 9.75 17.05
N GLU A 140 -7.86 10.77 16.51
CA GLU A 140 -8.20 12.18 16.72
C GLU A 140 -9.04 12.75 15.56
N ILE A 141 -8.89 12.23 14.34
CA ILE A 141 -9.67 12.67 13.16
C ILE A 141 -11.18 12.81 13.45
N PRO A 142 -11.87 11.88 14.16
CA PRO A 142 -13.29 12.02 14.48
C PRO A 142 -13.65 13.27 15.29
N ASP A 143 -12.72 13.84 16.05
CA ASP A 143 -12.95 15.07 16.84
C ASP A 143 -12.95 16.34 15.96
N PHE A 144 -12.63 16.22 14.67
CA PHE A 144 -12.57 17.31 13.68
C PHE A 144 -13.64 17.17 12.56
N LEU A 145 -14.54 16.19 12.65
CA LEU A 145 -15.62 15.94 11.67
C LEU A 145 -16.85 16.85 11.84
#